data_AF-I0R3K8-F1
#
_entry.id   AF-I0R3K8-F1
#
_cell.length_a   1.000
_cell.length_b   1.000
_cell.length_c   1.000
_cell.angle_alpha   90.00
_cell.angle_beta   90.00
_cell.angle_gamma   90.00
#
_symmetry.space_group_name_H-M   'P 1'
#
loop_
_entity.id
_entity.type
_entity.pdbx_description
1 polymer ?
#
loop_
_entity_poly.entity_id
_entity_poly.type
_entity_poly.pdbx_seq_one_letter_code
_entity_poly.pdbx_strand_id
1 'polypeptide(L)'
;MGLISAIAGAAGGVLADSWRDFFYEDSMDNEVLVTKGKKRVDQRGSNNKSTNNVITDGSIIEVADGQCMLVVENGMIKDVCAQPGKYVYSNTDEPTIFAGKLKETVKRTWEQFKNRLVFGGGATRDTRVYYVNTKEIYGNKYGTAEPIPYRIVDQNIGLDIDSAVRCHGEFAFKIVDPILMYKEVAGNTGGEFRMNEAFRKQMTSDLLTSLQPALGRLSGIGSRYSDIPNHAREIANELNSVMSSEWGDRYGIEISSFGISSITISKDDEDLIKQLQRTAVFQRTSMAAANLNAAQADAMRNAASNTAGAMMGFAGMNMASQMGGMNANQLFQMAQNEQMQQQQYNQQNNMQQQYNGQNNMQQMNQQAGNTQNTWTCSHGHGGNTGKFCSECGEAKPVGAVSCASCGYTPADQSHLPKFCPECGKPF
;
A
#
# COMPACT_ATOMS: atom_id res chain seq x y z
N MET A 1 13.81 1.54 -41.80
CA MET A 1 15.09 1.29 -41.09
C MET A 1 15.43 2.50 -40.22
N GLY A 2 14.87 2.62 -39.01
CA GLY A 2 15.12 3.75 -38.11
C GLY A 2 16.43 3.61 -37.33
N LEU A 3 16.42 3.67 -36.00
CA LEU A 3 17.64 3.49 -35.19
C LEU A 3 18.30 2.12 -35.47
N ILE A 4 19.59 2.14 -35.81
CA ILE A 4 20.39 0.93 -35.98
C ILE A 4 21.38 0.83 -34.83
N SER A 5 21.36 -0.29 -34.09
CA SER A 5 22.40 -0.56 -33.09
C SER A 5 23.77 -0.57 -33.78
N ALA A 6 24.70 0.26 -33.31
CA ALA A 6 26.04 0.34 -33.88
C ALA A 6 26.82 -1.00 -33.76
N ILE A 7 26.37 -1.90 -32.88
CA ILE A 7 26.95 -3.24 -32.67
C ILE A 7 26.54 -4.21 -33.80
N ALA A 8 25.31 -4.10 -34.33
CA ALA A 8 24.80 -5.00 -35.36
C ALA A 8 25.13 -4.56 -36.80
N GLY A 9 25.51 -3.30 -37.00
CA GLY A 9 25.78 -2.70 -38.31
C GLY A 9 27.23 -2.75 -38.79
N ALA A 10 28.15 -3.34 -38.03
CA ALA A 10 29.58 -3.38 -38.36
C ALA A 10 29.95 -4.45 -39.41
N ALA A 11 29.09 -4.70 -40.40
CA ALA A 11 29.39 -5.51 -41.57
C ALA A 11 29.25 -4.64 -42.83
N GLY A 12 30.21 -3.74 -43.06
CA GLY A 12 30.30 -3.02 -44.34
C GLY A 12 30.93 -1.64 -44.26
N GLY A 13 32.25 -1.57 -44.05
CA GLY A 13 33.21 -0.72 -44.77
C GLY A 13 33.00 0.79 -45.00
N VAL A 14 31.93 1.45 -44.54
CA VAL A 14 31.62 2.86 -44.89
C VAL A 14 31.38 3.73 -43.64
N LEU A 15 31.97 3.36 -42.49
CA LEU A 15 31.82 4.10 -41.24
C LEU A 15 32.98 5.07 -40.95
N ALA A 16 33.99 5.16 -41.82
CA ALA A 16 35.24 5.84 -41.50
C ALA A 16 35.32 7.35 -41.86
N ASP A 17 34.48 7.89 -42.75
CA ASP A 17 34.85 9.17 -43.41
C ASP A 17 33.75 10.22 -43.60
N SER A 18 32.85 10.35 -42.63
CA SER A 18 31.94 11.51 -42.61
C SER A 18 31.88 12.07 -41.20
N TRP A 19 32.01 13.40 -41.11
CA TRP A 19 31.78 14.22 -39.92
C TRP A 19 30.38 13.93 -39.38
N ARG A 20 30.25 12.91 -38.53
CA ARG A 20 28.96 12.50 -37.96
C ARG A 20 28.74 13.25 -36.66
N ASP A 21 27.58 13.89 -36.56
CA ASP A 21 27.18 14.57 -35.33
C ASP A 21 27.00 13.55 -34.20
N PHE A 22 27.61 13.85 -33.05
CA PHE A 22 27.56 13.02 -31.85
C PHE A 22 26.68 13.69 -30.80
N PHE A 23 25.63 12.98 -30.37
CA PHE A 23 24.72 13.41 -29.32
C PHE A 23 24.90 12.49 -28.11
N TYR A 24 25.13 13.08 -26.95
CA TYR A 24 25.27 12.37 -25.68
C TYR A 24 24.85 13.28 -24.53
N GLU A 25 24.50 12.68 -23.40
CA GLU A 25 24.24 13.39 -22.16
C GLU A 25 24.98 12.67 -21.02
N ASP A 26 26.05 13.27 -20.50
CA ASP A 26 26.95 12.64 -19.53
C ASP A 26 26.25 12.26 -18.22
N SER A 27 25.46 13.16 -17.66
CA SER A 27 24.80 12.92 -16.38
C SER A 27 23.60 13.82 -16.20
N MET A 28 22.43 13.21 -16.00
CA MET A 28 21.25 13.91 -15.50
C MET A 28 21.26 13.88 -13.97
N ASP A 29 21.14 15.08 -13.39
CA ASP A 29 20.94 15.27 -11.95
C ASP A 29 19.55 14.75 -11.52
N ASN A 30 19.37 14.51 -10.21
CA ASN A 30 18.16 13.95 -9.64
C ASN A 30 16.91 14.79 -9.97
N GLU A 31 17.05 16.11 -10.07
CA GLU A 31 15.94 17.01 -10.39
C GLU A 31 15.69 17.19 -11.89
N VAL A 32 16.56 16.70 -12.77
CA VAL A 32 16.40 16.82 -14.23
C VAL A 32 15.58 15.63 -14.71
N LEU A 33 14.37 15.91 -15.22
CA LEU A 33 13.47 14.87 -15.71
C LEU A 33 13.63 14.64 -17.21
N VAL A 34 13.74 15.73 -17.97
CA VAL A 34 13.95 15.70 -19.42
C VAL A 34 14.99 16.75 -19.79
N THR A 35 15.95 16.41 -20.63
CA THR A 35 16.91 17.37 -21.19
C THR A 35 16.98 17.24 -22.69
N LYS A 36 17.16 18.37 -23.36
CA LYS A 36 17.42 18.38 -24.80
C LYS A 36 18.87 18.01 -25.05
N GLY A 37 19.09 17.00 -25.89
CA GLY A 37 20.41 16.55 -26.29
C GLY A 37 21.19 17.67 -26.98
N LYS A 38 22.46 17.85 -26.58
CA LYS A 38 23.37 18.83 -27.16
C LYS A 38 24.30 18.14 -28.16
N LYS A 39 24.52 18.77 -29.30
CA LYS A 39 25.50 18.33 -30.29
C LYS A 39 26.91 18.61 -29.77
N ARG A 40 27.78 17.60 -29.72
CA ARG A 40 29.22 17.84 -29.49
C ARG A 40 29.83 18.34 -30.78
N VAL A 41 30.23 19.61 -30.82
CA VAL A 41 31.11 20.12 -31.87
C VAL A 41 32.53 19.97 -31.36
N ASP A 42 33.36 19.22 -32.08
CA ASP A 42 34.76 19.01 -31.69
C ASP A 42 35.52 20.35 -31.58
N GLN A 43 36.57 20.35 -30.77
CA GLN A 43 37.34 21.47 -30.18
C GLN A 43 37.90 22.55 -31.14
N ARG A 44 37.51 22.57 -32.42
CA ARG A 44 37.89 23.56 -33.43
C ARG A 44 36.72 24.43 -33.95
N GLY A 45 35.48 24.16 -33.55
CA GLY A 45 34.32 24.97 -33.95
C GLY A 45 33.76 25.77 -32.78
N SER A 46 34.09 27.06 -32.67
CA SER A 46 33.62 27.96 -31.60
C SER A 46 32.15 28.38 -31.72
N ASN A 47 31.25 27.47 -32.11
CA ASN A 47 29.86 27.79 -32.36
C ASN A 47 28.90 26.91 -31.54
N ASN A 48 28.97 27.03 -30.21
CA ASN A 48 28.01 26.46 -29.26
C ASN A 48 26.62 27.13 -29.29
N LYS A 49 26.38 28.05 -30.24
CA LYS A 49 25.10 28.73 -30.48
C LYS A 49 24.55 28.45 -31.88
N SER A 50 24.82 27.28 -32.45
CA SER A 50 24.17 26.88 -33.71
C SER A 50 22.85 26.18 -33.39
N THR A 51 21.76 26.96 -33.45
CA THR A 51 20.42 26.46 -33.74
C THR A 51 20.46 25.69 -35.05
N ASN A 52 20.55 24.38 -34.98
CA ASN A 52 20.06 23.50 -36.03
C ASN A 52 19.52 22.28 -35.30
N ASN A 53 18.23 22.35 -34.98
CA ASN A 53 17.44 21.20 -34.54
C ASN A 53 17.26 20.22 -35.71
N VAL A 54 18.30 19.92 -36.47
CA VAL A 54 18.23 19.06 -37.66
C VAL A 54 19.35 18.05 -37.48
N ILE A 55 18.96 16.82 -37.16
CA ILE A 55 19.87 15.69 -37.06
C ILE A 55 20.10 15.16 -38.47
N THR A 56 21.36 15.02 -38.85
CA THR A 56 21.73 14.50 -40.17
C THR A 56 21.63 12.96 -40.16
N ASP A 57 21.28 12.37 -41.29
CA ASP A 57 21.31 10.92 -41.45
C ASP A 57 22.71 10.37 -41.16
N GLY A 58 22.80 9.31 -40.34
CA GLY A 58 24.08 8.73 -39.91
C GLY A 58 24.68 9.32 -38.63
N SER A 59 24.04 10.31 -37.99
CA SER A 59 24.40 10.81 -36.65
C SER A 59 24.42 9.68 -35.61
N ILE A 60 25.35 9.76 -34.66
CA ILE A 60 25.45 8.78 -33.57
C ILE A 60 24.84 9.40 -32.32
N ILE A 61 23.92 8.66 -31.71
CA ILE A 61 23.30 9.02 -30.44
C ILE A 61 23.68 7.96 -29.41
N GLU A 62 24.28 8.41 -28.31
CA GLU A 62 24.67 7.57 -27.18
C GLU A 62 23.65 7.67 -26.06
N VAL A 63 23.21 6.51 -25.58
CA VAL A 63 22.28 6.38 -24.44
C VAL A 63 23.06 5.78 -23.28
N ALA A 64 23.17 6.53 -22.18
CA ALA A 64 23.80 6.04 -20.95
C ALA A 64 22.79 5.29 -20.07
N ASP A 65 23.29 4.60 -19.05
CA ASP A 65 22.45 3.91 -18.06
C ASP A 65 21.54 4.87 -17.29
N GLY A 66 20.28 4.46 -17.11
CA GLY A 66 19.26 5.27 -16.43
C GLY A 66 18.76 6.44 -17.27
N GLN A 67 18.94 6.39 -18.58
CA GLN A 67 18.41 7.38 -19.51
C GLN A 67 17.60 6.69 -20.61
N CYS A 68 16.56 7.36 -21.09
CA CYS A 68 15.85 6.99 -22.30
C CYS A 68 15.94 8.12 -23.32
N MET A 69 16.37 7.80 -24.53
CA MET A 69 16.42 8.72 -25.66
C MET A 69 15.10 8.73 -26.42
N LEU A 70 14.64 9.93 -26.79
CA LEU A 70 13.50 10.18 -27.66
C LEU A 70 13.95 11.05 -28.83
N VAL A 71 13.72 10.59 -30.06
CA VAL A 71 13.88 11.41 -31.26
C VAL A 71 12.52 11.97 -31.64
N VAL A 72 12.43 13.30 -31.69
CA VAL A 72 11.20 14.03 -32.00
C VAL A 72 11.38 14.79 -33.29
N GLU A 73 10.56 14.50 -34.29
CA GLU A 73 10.53 15.16 -35.59
C GLU A 73 9.23 15.96 -35.72
N ASN A 74 9.32 17.27 -35.92
CA ASN A 74 8.18 18.18 -36.06
C ASN A 74 7.15 18.06 -34.91
N GLY A 75 7.63 17.82 -33.69
CA GLY A 75 6.79 17.62 -32.49
C GLY A 75 6.20 16.21 -32.35
N MET A 76 6.46 15.31 -33.29
CA MET A 76 6.06 13.90 -33.23
C MET A 76 7.24 13.02 -32.82
N ILE A 77 7.01 12.10 -31.87
CA ILE A 77 8.05 11.14 -31.47
C ILE A 77 8.19 10.10 -32.58
N LYS A 78 9.40 9.99 -33.13
CA LYS A 78 9.76 9.08 -34.22
C LYS A 78 10.45 7.82 -33.70
N ASP A 79 11.45 7.98 -32.84
CA ASP A 79 12.22 6.87 -32.31
C ASP A 79 12.36 6.97 -30.79
N VAL A 80 12.38 5.80 -30.13
CA VAL A 80 12.54 5.69 -28.68
C VAL A 80 13.59 4.64 -28.36
N CYS A 81 14.56 4.95 -27.50
CA CYS A 81 15.57 4.00 -27.05
C CYS A 81 15.84 4.12 -25.56
N ALA A 82 15.44 3.10 -24.81
CA ALA A 82 15.71 2.92 -23.37
C ALA A 82 16.82 1.88 -23.11
N GLN A 83 17.51 1.42 -24.15
CA GLN A 83 18.65 0.52 -24.03
C GLN A 83 19.95 1.33 -24.04
N PRO A 84 20.86 1.08 -23.08
CA PRO A 84 22.18 1.71 -23.09
C PRO A 84 23.00 1.26 -24.30
N GLY A 85 23.69 2.21 -24.94
CA GLY A 85 24.54 1.93 -26.08
C GLY A 85 24.58 3.06 -27.11
N LYS A 86 25.27 2.80 -28.22
CA LYS A 86 25.41 3.74 -29.34
C LYS A 86 24.50 3.32 -30.49
N TYR A 87 23.73 4.27 -30.98
CA TYR A 87 22.75 4.07 -32.04
C TYR A 87 23.04 5.02 -33.19
N VAL A 88 22.99 4.51 -34.41
CA VAL A 88 23.07 5.32 -35.62
C VAL A 88 21.64 5.72 -35.99
N TYR A 89 21.38 7.02 -36.03
CA TYR A 89 20.12 7.55 -36.53
C TYR A 89 20.07 7.35 -38.05
N SER A 90 19.00 6.70 -38.52
CA SER A 90 18.70 6.67 -39.95
C SER A 90 17.34 7.30 -40.23
N ASN A 91 17.33 8.25 -41.17
CA ASN A 91 16.14 9.02 -41.52
C ASN A 91 15.23 8.22 -42.46
N THR A 92 14.59 7.18 -41.93
CA THR A 92 13.52 6.47 -42.65
C THR A 92 12.16 6.78 -42.05
N ASP A 93 11.12 6.52 -42.83
CA ASP A 93 9.73 6.79 -42.42
C ASP A 93 9.19 5.75 -41.42
N GLU A 94 9.95 4.71 -41.10
CA GLU A 94 9.54 3.68 -40.15
C GLU A 94 10.02 4.02 -38.72
N PRO A 95 9.10 4.24 -37.77
CA PRO A 95 9.46 4.52 -36.40
C PRO A 95 10.05 3.28 -35.70
N THR A 96 11.10 3.47 -34.90
CA THR A 96 11.80 2.38 -34.20
C THR A 96 11.70 2.53 -32.68
N ILE A 97 11.43 1.41 -31.99
CA ILE A 97 11.28 1.37 -30.53
C ILE A 97 12.21 0.31 -29.94
N PHE A 98 13.21 0.77 -29.19
CA PHE A 98 14.06 -0.04 -28.33
C PHE A 98 13.71 0.19 -26.87
N ALA A 99 12.57 -0.37 -26.42
CA ALA A 99 12.04 -0.10 -25.09
C ALA A 99 12.74 -0.84 -23.94
N GLY A 100 13.63 -1.81 -24.20
CA GLY A 100 14.39 -2.50 -23.14
C GLY A 100 13.51 -3.06 -22.03
N LYS A 101 13.76 -2.62 -20.77
CA LYS A 101 12.98 -2.99 -19.57
C LYS A 101 11.61 -2.29 -19.48
N LEU A 102 11.37 -1.24 -20.26
CA LEU A 102 10.13 -0.44 -20.28
C LEU A 102 9.15 -0.89 -21.38
N LYS A 103 9.30 -2.13 -21.85
CA LYS A 103 8.69 -2.63 -23.10
C LYS A 103 7.17 -2.54 -23.14
N GLU A 104 6.48 -2.88 -22.06
CA GLU A 104 5.03 -2.99 -22.07
C GLU A 104 4.35 -1.61 -22.05
N THR A 105 4.80 -0.72 -21.16
CA THR A 105 4.26 0.63 -21.00
C THR A 105 4.50 1.49 -22.24
N VAL A 106 5.75 1.52 -22.71
CA VAL A 106 6.14 2.31 -23.90
C VAL A 106 5.41 1.81 -25.15
N LYS A 107 5.24 0.49 -25.30
CA LYS A 107 4.53 -0.08 -26.47
C LYS A 107 3.04 0.25 -26.44
N ARG A 108 2.39 0.17 -25.28
CA ARG A 108 0.97 0.55 -25.11
C ARG A 108 0.75 2.01 -25.53
N THR A 109 1.57 2.90 -24.98
CA THR A 109 1.50 4.33 -25.29
C THR A 109 1.82 4.60 -26.75
N TRP A 110 2.83 3.92 -27.30
CA TRP A 110 3.13 4.00 -28.72
C TRP A 110 1.93 3.61 -29.60
N GLU A 111 1.27 2.48 -29.32
CA GLU A 111 0.10 2.02 -30.08
C GLU A 111 -1.08 3.00 -29.99
N GLN A 112 -1.33 3.57 -28.80
CA GLN A 112 -2.34 4.62 -28.61
C GLN A 112 -2.07 5.85 -29.47
N PHE A 113 -0.80 6.25 -29.59
CA PHE A 113 -0.42 7.44 -30.34
C PHE A 113 -0.13 7.17 -31.82
N LYS A 114 0.13 5.93 -32.24
CA LYS A 114 0.50 5.54 -33.61
C LYS A 114 -0.49 6.06 -34.66
N ASN A 115 -1.79 6.02 -34.37
CA ASN A 115 -2.83 6.49 -35.29
C ASN A 115 -2.90 8.02 -35.41
N ARG A 116 -2.33 8.75 -34.44
CA ARG A 116 -2.22 10.22 -34.45
C ARG A 116 -0.86 10.71 -34.97
N LEU A 117 0.07 9.79 -35.25
CA LEU A 117 1.43 10.06 -35.70
C LEU A 117 1.59 9.93 -37.23
N VAL A 118 0.48 9.99 -37.98
CA VAL A 118 0.47 9.82 -39.44
C VAL A 118 1.02 11.07 -40.13
N PHE A 119 2.30 10.97 -40.50
CA PHE A 119 3.04 11.56 -41.61
C PHE A 119 2.40 12.75 -42.36
N GLY A 120 2.74 13.96 -41.92
CA GLY A 120 2.66 15.17 -42.74
C GLY A 120 4.02 15.47 -43.37
N GLY A 121 4.16 15.25 -44.68
CA GLY A 121 5.35 15.62 -45.45
C GLY A 121 5.50 17.14 -45.53
N GLY A 122 6.39 17.71 -44.73
CA GLY A 122 6.77 19.13 -44.77
C GLY A 122 8.28 19.29 -44.90
N ALA A 123 8.72 20.17 -45.80
CA ALA A 123 10.09 20.31 -46.29
C ALA A 123 11.13 20.90 -45.30
N THR A 124 10.79 21.02 -44.01
CA THR A 124 11.75 21.44 -42.98
C THR A 124 11.59 20.52 -41.79
N ARG A 125 12.45 19.50 -41.70
CA ARG A 125 12.41 18.47 -40.64
C ARG A 125 13.14 18.99 -39.40
N ASP A 126 12.42 19.65 -38.48
CA ASP A 126 12.95 19.98 -37.15
C ASP A 126 13.00 18.68 -36.33
N THR A 127 14.19 18.08 -36.25
CA THR A 127 14.49 16.85 -35.51
C THR A 127 15.31 17.15 -34.26
N ARG A 128 14.80 16.76 -33.09
CA ARG A 128 15.43 16.98 -31.77
C ARG A 128 15.62 15.66 -31.06
N VAL A 129 16.71 15.56 -30.29
CA VAL A 129 16.90 14.48 -29.32
C VAL A 129 16.53 15.00 -27.93
N TYR A 130 15.74 14.23 -27.20
CA TYR A 130 15.48 14.42 -25.79
C TYR A 130 15.97 13.20 -25.01
N TYR A 131 16.59 13.43 -23.87
CA TYR A 131 16.92 12.39 -22.90
C TYR A 131 15.99 12.53 -21.70
N VAL A 132 15.36 11.42 -21.33
CA VAL A 132 14.46 11.31 -20.18
C VAL A 132 15.16 10.51 -19.10
N ASN A 133 15.13 11.02 -17.87
CA ASN A 133 15.73 10.35 -16.72
C ASN A 133 14.86 9.18 -16.27
N THR A 134 15.37 7.95 -16.36
CA THR A 134 14.65 6.74 -15.91
C THR A 134 15.16 6.23 -14.57
N LYS A 135 16.04 7.00 -13.90
CA LYS A 135 16.50 6.69 -12.54
C LYS A 135 15.38 6.99 -11.55
N GLU A 136 15.51 6.42 -10.35
CA GLU A 136 14.65 6.78 -9.23
C GLU A 136 14.98 8.19 -8.74
N ILE A 137 13.94 9.00 -8.58
CA ILE A 137 14.03 10.39 -8.16
C ILE A 137 13.62 10.47 -6.70
N TYR A 138 14.61 10.66 -5.84
CA TYR A 138 14.44 10.64 -4.38
C TYR A 138 14.25 12.04 -3.80
N GLY A 139 13.85 12.10 -2.52
CA GLY A 139 13.80 13.33 -1.73
C GLY A 139 12.53 14.16 -1.91
N ASN A 140 11.47 13.60 -2.48
CA ASN A 140 10.19 14.29 -2.60
C ASN A 140 9.44 14.17 -1.28
N LYS A 141 9.44 15.25 -0.50
CA LYS A 141 8.74 15.31 0.78
C LYS A 141 7.26 15.57 0.57
N TYR A 142 6.43 14.91 1.36
CA TYR A 142 5.00 15.16 1.42
C TYR A 142 4.55 15.36 2.89
N GLY A 143 3.47 16.09 3.07
CA GLY A 143 2.84 16.28 4.37
C GLY A 143 1.37 16.62 4.20
N THR A 144 0.53 16.04 5.05
CA THR A 144 -0.90 16.37 5.11
C THR A 144 -1.07 17.80 5.63
N ALA A 145 -1.50 18.73 4.77
CA ALA A 145 -1.85 20.09 5.19
C ALA A 145 -3.10 20.07 6.09
N GLU A 146 -4.14 19.39 5.61
CA GLU A 146 -5.36 19.15 6.37
C GLU A 146 -5.30 17.80 7.09
N PRO A 147 -5.72 17.72 8.38
CA PRO A 147 -5.85 16.46 9.10
C PRO A 147 -6.79 15.48 8.37
N ILE A 148 -6.38 14.22 8.32
CA ILE A 148 -7.20 13.13 7.76
C ILE A 148 -7.98 12.47 8.90
N PRO A 149 -9.32 12.36 8.80
CA PRO A 149 -10.12 11.64 9.79
C PRO A 149 -9.66 10.18 9.91
N TYR A 150 -9.48 9.71 11.15
CA TYR A 150 -9.02 8.36 11.46
C TYR A 150 -9.71 7.86 12.72
N ARG A 151 -10.44 6.75 12.61
CA ARG A 151 -11.06 6.08 13.76
C ARG A 151 -10.00 5.29 14.50
N ILE A 152 -9.85 5.58 15.79
CA ILE A 152 -8.93 4.93 16.72
C ILE A 152 -9.74 3.97 17.58
N VAL A 153 -9.49 2.68 17.39
CA VAL A 153 -10.08 1.62 18.20
C VAL A 153 -8.99 1.01 19.08
N ASP A 154 -9.17 1.07 20.40
CA ASP A 154 -8.31 0.40 21.37
C ASP A 154 -9.12 -0.63 22.18
N GLN A 155 -9.01 -1.89 21.78
CA GLN A 155 -9.68 -3.02 22.43
C GLN A 155 -9.29 -3.22 23.89
N ASN A 156 -8.08 -2.80 24.30
CA ASN A 156 -7.60 -3.02 25.67
C ASN A 156 -8.33 -2.14 26.69
N ILE A 157 -8.86 -1.01 26.24
CA ILE A 157 -9.52 -0.01 27.09
C ILE A 157 -10.97 0.27 26.65
N GLY A 158 -11.46 -0.44 25.62
CA GLY A 158 -12.79 -0.24 25.06
C GLY A 158 -12.97 1.14 24.41
N LEU A 159 -11.90 1.74 23.90
CA LEU A 159 -11.96 3.06 23.26
C LEU A 159 -12.33 2.91 21.79
N ASP A 160 -13.29 3.71 21.35
CA ASP A 160 -13.68 3.86 19.97
C ASP A 160 -13.98 5.35 19.72
N ILE A 161 -13.02 6.07 19.17
CA ILE A 161 -13.14 7.51 18.91
C ILE A 161 -12.66 7.85 17.51
N ASP A 162 -13.28 8.85 16.91
CA ASP A 162 -12.78 9.47 15.69
C ASP A 162 -11.80 10.59 16.08
N SER A 163 -10.57 10.50 15.58
CA SER A 163 -9.55 11.53 15.72
C SER A 163 -9.10 11.99 14.33
N ALA A 164 -8.24 13.01 14.30
CA ALA A 164 -7.68 13.54 13.08
C ALA A 164 -6.17 13.33 13.07
N VAL A 165 -5.70 12.58 12.07
CA VAL A 165 -4.31 12.21 11.90
C VAL A 165 -3.63 13.14 10.90
N ARG A 166 -2.40 13.55 11.23
CA ARG A 166 -1.46 14.18 10.31
C ARG A 166 -0.29 13.24 10.08
N CYS A 167 0.13 13.10 8.83
CA CYS A 167 1.32 12.33 8.48
C CYS A 167 2.21 13.12 7.54
N HIS A 168 3.51 12.93 7.70
CA HIS A 168 4.51 13.45 6.77
C HIS A 168 5.57 12.39 6.49
N GLY A 169 6.22 12.54 5.36
CA GLY A 169 7.20 11.58 4.91
C GLY A 169 7.86 11.99 3.60
N GLU A 170 8.43 11.01 2.92
CA GLU A 170 9.05 11.18 1.63
C GLU A 170 8.71 10.03 0.70
N PHE A 171 8.69 10.32 -0.59
CA PHE A 171 8.49 9.33 -1.62
C PHE A 171 9.53 9.49 -2.72
N ALA A 172 9.79 8.39 -3.40
CA ALA A 172 10.57 8.36 -4.63
C ALA A 172 9.70 7.82 -5.74
N PHE A 173 9.92 8.34 -6.95
CA PHE A 173 9.23 7.90 -8.13
C PHE A 173 10.23 7.72 -9.28
N LYS A 174 9.86 6.96 -10.29
CA LYS A 174 10.66 6.76 -11.50
C LYS A 174 9.78 6.96 -12.72
N ILE A 175 10.38 7.42 -13.82
CA ILE A 175 9.70 7.55 -15.11
C ILE A 175 9.70 6.19 -15.79
N VAL A 176 8.51 5.64 -16.01
CA VAL A 176 8.30 4.34 -16.65
C VAL A 176 7.88 4.51 -18.10
N ASP A 177 7.20 5.61 -18.42
CA ASP A 177 6.81 5.97 -19.77
C ASP A 177 7.38 7.34 -20.20
N PRO A 178 8.56 7.33 -20.85
CA PRO A 178 9.17 8.53 -21.39
C PRO A 178 8.33 9.25 -22.45
N ILE A 179 7.49 8.54 -23.21
CA ILE A 179 6.65 9.12 -24.27
C ILE A 179 5.56 9.99 -23.63
N LEU A 180 4.87 9.47 -22.62
CA LEU A 180 3.87 10.21 -21.86
C LEU A 180 4.49 11.41 -21.14
N MET A 181 5.64 11.20 -20.48
CA MET A 181 6.36 12.28 -19.79
C MET A 181 6.71 13.43 -20.75
N TYR A 182 7.15 13.12 -21.97
CA TYR A 182 7.42 14.15 -22.98
C TYR A 182 6.16 14.87 -23.45
N LYS A 183 5.08 14.14 -23.75
CA LYS A 183 3.87 14.73 -24.34
C LYS A 183 3.06 15.56 -23.35
N GLU A 184 2.85 15.04 -22.15
CA GLU A 184 1.90 15.62 -21.19
C GLU A 184 2.57 16.54 -20.17
N VAL A 185 3.87 16.34 -19.87
CA VAL A 185 4.55 17.08 -18.79
C VAL A 185 5.61 18.05 -19.32
N ALA A 186 6.64 17.55 -20.01
CA ALA A 186 7.77 18.39 -20.42
C ALA A 186 7.45 19.24 -21.66
N GLY A 187 6.79 18.64 -22.66
CA GLY A 187 6.55 19.26 -23.94
C GLY A 187 7.85 19.62 -24.69
N ASN A 188 7.75 20.60 -25.59
CA ASN A 188 8.87 21.06 -26.38
C ASN A 188 9.79 22.01 -25.58
N THR A 189 10.56 21.48 -24.64
CA THR A 189 11.50 22.29 -23.86
C THR A 189 12.72 22.70 -24.69
N GLY A 190 13.16 23.94 -24.49
CA GLY A 190 14.37 24.48 -25.11
C GLY A 190 15.68 23.99 -24.45
N GLY A 191 15.60 23.40 -23.26
CA GLY A 191 16.73 22.97 -22.44
C GLY A 191 16.33 21.89 -21.44
N GLU A 192 16.71 22.03 -20.17
CA GLU A 192 16.36 21.07 -19.11
C GLU A 192 14.96 21.37 -18.55
N PHE A 193 14.09 20.38 -18.59
CA PHE A 193 12.90 20.32 -17.77
C PHE A 193 13.27 19.73 -16.40
N ARG A 194 13.34 20.62 -15.41
CA ARG A 194 13.60 20.26 -14.02
C ARG A 194 12.30 20.10 -13.25
N MET A 195 12.35 19.30 -12.21
CA MET A 195 11.31 19.19 -11.21
C MET A 195 11.03 20.57 -10.58
N ASN A 196 9.94 21.20 -11.02
CA ASN A 196 9.55 22.53 -10.55
C ASN A 196 8.57 22.43 -9.36
N GLU A 197 8.40 23.55 -8.65
CA GLU A 197 7.56 23.59 -7.46
C GLU A 197 6.07 23.29 -7.77
N ALA A 198 5.57 23.76 -8.92
CA ALA A 198 4.19 23.55 -9.33
C ALA A 198 3.87 22.07 -9.56
N PHE A 199 4.76 21.34 -10.24
CA PHE A 199 4.62 19.91 -10.47
C PHE A 199 4.74 19.11 -9.18
N ARG A 200 5.70 19.46 -8.30
CA ARG A 200 5.80 18.88 -6.94
C ARG A 200 4.52 19.06 -6.13
N LYS A 201 3.91 20.25 -6.17
CA LYS A 201 2.64 20.54 -5.48
C LYS A 201 1.50 19.70 -6.03
N GLN A 202 1.39 19.59 -7.36
CA GLN A 202 0.36 18.75 -7.98
C GLN A 202 0.52 17.28 -7.57
N MET A 203 1.74 16.73 -7.70
CA MET A 203 2.03 15.36 -7.27
C MET A 203 1.69 15.14 -5.79
N THR A 204 2.10 16.06 -4.92
CA THR A 204 1.78 15.95 -3.49
C THR A 204 0.26 15.94 -3.25
N SER A 205 -0.51 16.75 -3.97
CA SER A 205 -1.98 16.77 -3.88
C SER A 205 -2.60 15.44 -4.32
N ASP A 206 -2.16 14.91 -5.46
CA ASP A 206 -2.67 13.64 -6.01
C ASP A 206 -2.36 12.47 -5.06
N LEU A 207 -1.14 12.46 -4.49
CA LEU A 207 -0.70 11.49 -3.50
C LEU A 207 -1.55 11.56 -2.23
N LEU A 208 -1.80 12.76 -1.69
CA LEU A 208 -2.61 12.94 -0.49
C LEU A 208 -4.07 12.52 -0.72
N THR A 209 -4.62 12.79 -1.90
CA THR A 209 -5.97 12.36 -2.29
C THR A 209 -6.06 10.83 -2.33
N SER A 210 -5.03 10.17 -2.84
CA SER A 210 -4.94 8.70 -2.92
C SER A 210 -4.63 8.04 -1.58
N LEU A 211 -3.97 8.76 -0.67
CA LEU A 211 -3.63 8.28 0.67
C LEU A 211 -4.83 8.19 1.60
N GLN A 212 -5.83 9.05 1.45
CA GLN A 212 -7.03 9.05 2.29
C GLN A 212 -7.76 7.69 2.30
N PRO A 213 -8.10 7.06 1.15
CA PRO A 213 -8.68 5.72 1.13
C PRO A 213 -7.78 4.64 1.75
N ALA A 214 -6.46 4.73 1.56
CA ALA A 214 -5.51 3.75 2.10
C ALA A 214 -5.48 3.79 3.64
N LEU A 215 -5.46 4.99 4.23
CA LEU A 215 -5.56 5.16 5.68
C LEU A 215 -6.93 4.76 6.23
N GLY A 216 -8.01 5.07 5.51
CA GLY A 216 -9.36 4.65 5.91
C GLY A 216 -9.52 3.14 6.04
N ARG A 217 -8.88 2.35 5.15
CA ARG A 217 -8.86 0.88 5.25
C ARG A 217 -8.13 0.39 6.50
N LEU A 218 -6.98 0.99 6.84
CA LEU A 218 -6.22 0.66 8.06
C LEU A 218 -7.00 0.99 9.33
N SER A 219 -7.75 2.08 9.30
CA SER A 219 -8.68 2.45 10.36
C SER A 219 -9.82 1.42 10.51
N GLY A 220 -10.39 0.95 9.39
CA GLY A 220 -11.47 -0.04 9.39
C GLY A 220 -11.09 -1.40 9.97
N ILE A 221 -9.84 -1.83 9.84
CA ILE A 221 -9.33 -3.06 10.46
C ILE A 221 -8.95 -2.87 11.95
N GLY A 222 -9.11 -1.66 12.50
CA GLY A 222 -8.78 -1.33 13.88
C GLY A 222 -7.29 -1.18 14.15
N SER A 223 -6.48 -0.89 13.13
CA SER A 223 -5.05 -0.64 13.31
C SER A 223 -4.84 0.66 14.09
N ARG A 224 -3.93 0.68 15.05
CA ARG A 224 -3.61 1.90 15.80
C ARG A 224 -2.85 2.86 14.91
N TYR A 225 -3.00 4.16 15.15
CA TYR A 225 -2.21 5.15 14.41
C TYR A 225 -0.69 4.95 14.59
N SER A 226 -0.27 4.42 15.75
CA SER A 226 1.13 4.07 16.03
C SER A 226 1.67 2.92 15.18
N ASP A 227 0.80 2.06 14.65
CA ASP A 227 1.17 0.86 13.90
C ASP A 227 1.24 1.12 12.40
N ILE A 228 0.69 2.24 11.92
CA ILE A 228 0.70 2.65 10.51
C ILE A 228 2.11 2.63 9.88
N PRO A 229 3.19 3.09 10.55
CA PRO A 229 4.55 2.97 10.00
C PRO A 229 4.97 1.52 9.71
N ASN A 230 4.46 0.53 10.45
CA ASN A 230 4.74 -0.88 10.20
C ASN A 230 4.05 -1.41 8.93
N HIS A 231 2.99 -0.73 8.47
CA HIS A 231 2.24 -1.05 7.25
C HIS A 231 2.70 -0.23 6.03
N ALA A 232 3.85 0.46 6.10
CA ALA A 232 4.32 1.34 5.03
C ALA A 232 4.40 0.65 3.65
N ARG A 233 4.82 -0.62 3.59
CA ARG A 233 4.86 -1.38 2.33
C ARG A 233 3.48 -1.69 1.75
N GLU A 234 2.52 -2.04 2.61
CA GLU A 234 1.14 -2.31 2.20
C GLU A 234 0.52 -1.02 1.65
N ILE A 235 0.70 0.10 2.37
CA ILE A 235 0.26 1.42 1.91
C ILE A 235 0.92 1.78 0.58
N ALA A 236 2.22 1.54 0.40
CA ALA A 236 2.92 1.82 -0.86
C ALA A 236 2.36 1.02 -2.03
N ASN A 237 2.07 -0.27 -1.84
CA ASN A 237 1.49 -1.13 -2.88
C ASN A 237 0.07 -0.70 -3.25
N GLU A 238 -0.75 -0.38 -2.24
CA GLU A 238 -2.11 0.12 -2.42
C GLU A 238 -2.11 1.48 -3.13
N LEU A 239 -1.25 2.40 -2.71
CA LEU A 239 -1.05 3.69 -3.37
C LEU A 239 -0.62 3.50 -4.82
N ASN A 240 0.34 2.61 -5.10
CA ASN A 240 0.73 2.30 -6.46
C ASN A 240 -0.43 1.78 -7.30
N SER A 241 -1.27 0.89 -6.74
CA SER A 241 -2.45 0.38 -7.44
C SER A 241 -3.46 1.48 -7.77
N VAL A 242 -3.72 2.39 -6.83
CA VAL A 242 -4.67 3.50 -7.02
C VAL A 242 -4.10 4.57 -7.96
N MET A 243 -2.81 4.88 -7.82
CA MET A 243 -2.14 5.95 -8.54
C MET A 243 -1.67 5.51 -9.93
N SER A 244 -1.72 4.22 -10.26
CA SER A 244 -1.39 3.72 -11.60
C SER A 244 -2.24 4.41 -12.69
N SER A 245 -3.53 4.67 -12.44
CA SER A 245 -4.38 5.37 -13.39
C SER A 245 -4.16 6.88 -13.42
N GLU A 246 -3.78 7.50 -12.31
CA GLU A 246 -3.53 8.95 -12.25
C GLU A 246 -2.13 9.29 -12.77
N TRP A 247 -1.09 8.72 -12.18
CA TRP A 247 0.30 9.04 -12.52
C TRP A 247 0.83 8.21 -13.69
N GLY A 248 0.47 6.94 -13.76
CA GLY A 248 0.92 6.05 -14.84
C GLY A 248 0.36 6.49 -16.19
N ASP A 249 -0.95 6.76 -16.28
CA ASP A 249 -1.59 7.08 -17.55
C ASP A 249 -1.55 8.56 -17.92
N ARG A 250 -1.46 9.50 -16.95
CA ARG A 250 -1.38 10.94 -17.25
C ARG A 250 0.05 11.47 -17.37
N TYR A 251 0.97 10.93 -16.57
CA TYR A 251 2.34 11.47 -16.47
C TYR A 251 3.43 10.47 -16.87
N GLY A 252 3.12 9.17 -16.93
CA GLY A 252 4.11 8.13 -17.23
C GLY A 252 5.06 7.80 -16.08
N ILE A 253 4.63 8.02 -14.83
CA ILE A 253 5.45 7.84 -13.62
C ILE A 253 4.84 6.82 -12.66
N GLU A 254 5.70 6.15 -11.91
CA GLU A 254 5.35 5.13 -10.90
C GLU A 254 6.08 5.45 -9.59
N ILE A 255 5.43 5.19 -8.44
CA ILE A 255 6.09 5.32 -7.13
C ILE A 255 7.03 4.14 -6.94
N SER A 256 8.33 4.40 -6.79
CA SER A 256 9.31 3.36 -6.49
C SER A 256 9.35 3.04 -5.00
N SER A 257 9.23 4.06 -4.15
CA SER A 257 9.18 3.89 -2.70
C SER A 257 8.35 4.97 -2.03
N PHE A 258 7.71 4.60 -0.92
CA PHE A 258 6.92 5.48 -0.09
C PHE A 258 7.28 5.26 1.38
N GLY A 259 7.64 6.33 2.07
CA GLY A 259 8.05 6.31 3.46
C GLY A 259 7.23 7.28 4.31
N ILE A 260 6.66 6.79 5.40
CA ILE A 260 5.99 7.60 6.43
C ILE A 260 7.01 7.84 7.55
N SER A 261 7.47 9.08 7.71
CA SER A 261 8.45 9.43 8.75
C SER A 261 7.79 9.61 10.12
N SER A 262 6.63 10.26 10.15
CA SER A 262 5.88 10.44 11.39
C SER A 262 4.39 10.50 11.13
N ILE A 263 3.65 10.09 12.14
CA ILE A 263 2.21 10.15 12.21
C ILE A 263 1.80 10.67 13.59
N THR A 264 1.00 11.72 13.62
CA THR A 264 0.55 12.38 14.84
C THR A 264 -0.95 12.58 14.79
N ILE A 265 -1.56 12.66 15.96
CA ILE A 265 -2.97 13.01 16.13
C ILE A 265 -3.08 14.40 16.75
N SER A 266 -4.30 14.92 16.91
CA SER A 266 -4.51 16.15 17.65
C SER A 266 -3.98 15.99 19.09
N LYS A 267 -3.41 17.07 19.66
CA LYS A 267 -2.82 17.00 21.01
C LYS A 267 -3.87 16.73 22.08
N ASP A 268 -5.07 17.27 21.89
CA ASP A 268 -6.20 17.06 22.79
C ASP A 268 -6.63 15.59 22.80
N ASP A 269 -6.70 14.94 21.62
CA ASP A 269 -7.00 13.51 21.53
C ASP A 269 -5.86 12.65 22.09
N GLU A 270 -4.61 13.05 21.87
CA GLU A 270 -3.44 12.34 22.42
C GLU A 270 -3.46 12.34 23.95
N ASP A 271 -3.73 13.50 24.55
CA ASP A 271 -3.81 13.64 26.00
C ASP A 271 -5.02 12.89 26.57
N LEU A 272 -6.17 12.91 25.88
CA LEU A 272 -7.35 12.12 26.25
C LEU A 272 -7.05 10.61 26.22
N ILE A 273 -6.45 10.11 25.14
CA ILE A 273 -6.08 8.69 25.01
C ILE A 273 -5.11 8.30 26.12
N LYS A 274 -4.08 9.11 26.39
CA LYS A 274 -3.12 8.86 27.49
C LYS A 274 -3.81 8.82 28.85
N GLN A 275 -4.77 9.71 29.11
CA GLN A 275 -5.55 9.72 30.35
C GLN A 275 -6.42 8.45 30.46
N LEU A 276 -7.12 8.07 29.39
CA LEU A 276 -7.95 6.86 29.37
C LEU A 276 -7.11 5.59 29.53
N GLN A 277 -5.95 5.51 28.88
CA GLN A 277 -5.00 4.41 29.06
C GLN A 277 -4.48 4.33 30.49
N ARG A 278 -4.14 5.47 31.12
CA ARG A 278 -3.76 5.51 32.55
C ARG A 278 -4.90 5.05 33.45
N THR A 279 -6.12 5.49 33.20
CA THR A 279 -7.31 5.09 33.97
C THR A 279 -7.61 3.60 33.81
N ALA A 280 -7.46 3.06 32.60
CA ALA A 280 -7.70 1.64 32.32
C ALA A 280 -6.67 0.71 33.00
N VAL A 281 -5.46 1.18 33.29
CA VAL A 281 -4.52 0.42 34.14
C VAL A 281 -5.13 0.17 35.53
N PHE A 282 -5.93 1.10 36.07
CA PHE A 282 -6.62 0.91 37.34
C PHE A 282 -7.85 0.00 37.24
N GLN A 283 -8.36 -0.30 36.05
CA GLN A 283 -9.42 -1.30 35.89
C GLN A 283 -8.88 -2.73 36.07
N ARG A 284 -7.57 -2.94 35.91
CA ARG A 284 -6.95 -4.24 36.18
C ARG A 284 -6.76 -4.41 37.69
N THR A 285 -7.48 -5.35 38.29
CA THR A 285 -7.55 -5.60 39.74
C THR A 285 -6.17 -5.68 40.42
N SER A 286 -5.18 -6.29 39.77
CA SER A 286 -3.81 -6.39 40.28
C SER A 286 -3.08 -5.05 40.35
N MET A 287 -3.27 -4.18 39.36
CA MET A 287 -2.68 -2.84 39.31
C MET A 287 -3.44 -1.85 40.18
N ALA A 288 -4.76 -2.00 40.31
CA ALA A 288 -5.57 -1.26 41.29
C ALA A 288 -5.08 -1.53 42.72
N ALA A 289 -4.86 -2.81 43.07
CA ALA A 289 -4.33 -3.21 44.37
C ALA A 289 -2.91 -2.66 44.58
N ALA A 290 -2.04 -2.72 43.57
CA ALA A 290 -0.69 -2.15 43.64
C ALA A 290 -0.69 -0.63 43.83
N ASN A 291 -1.58 0.08 43.13
CA ASN A 291 -1.71 1.53 43.27
C ASN A 291 -2.31 1.93 44.63
N LEU A 292 -3.29 1.19 45.14
CA LEU A 292 -3.83 1.40 46.49
C LEU A 292 -2.76 1.14 47.56
N ASN A 293 -1.97 0.07 47.40
CA ASN A 293 -0.85 -0.22 48.31
C ASN A 293 0.23 0.87 48.23
N ALA A 294 0.55 1.38 47.04
CA ALA A 294 1.51 2.47 46.86
C ALA A 294 0.98 3.78 47.46
N ALA A 295 -0.28 4.15 47.20
CA ALA A 295 -0.91 5.33 47.76
C ALA A 295 -1.05 5.23 49.30
N GLN A 296 -1.36 4.05 49.84
CA GLN A 296 -1.38 3.80 51.28
C GLN A 296 0.03 3.87 51.88
N ALA A 297 1.04 3.33 51.19
CA ALA A 297 2.44 3.42 51.61
C ALA A 297 2.95 4.87 51.57
N ASP A 298 2.60 5.66 50.56
CA ASP A 298 2.96 7.07 50.47
C ASP A 298 2.18 7.93 51.47
N ALA A 299 0.89 7.65 51.71
CA ALA A 299 0.13 8.27 52.79
C ALA A 299 0.75 7.95 54.17
N MET A 300 1.18 6.70 54.37
CA MET A 300 1.85 6.26 55.60
C MET A 300 3.26 6.87 55.73
N ARG A 301 4.02 7.00 54.65
CA ARG A 301 5.31 7.72 54.63
C ARG A 301 5.11 9.21 54.94
N ASN A 302 4.14 9.86 54.32
CA ASN A 302 3.82 11.28 54.53
C ASN A 302 3.26 11.55 55.94
N ALA A 303 2.51 10.59 56.50
CA ALA A 303 2.08 10.63 57.89
C ALA A 303 3.27 10.39 58.83
N ALA A 304 4.14 9.41 58.56
CA ALA A 304 5.32 9.11 59.36
C ALA A 304 6.39 10.21 59.30
N SER A 305 6.52 10.93 58.18
CA SER A 305 7.40 12.09 58.03
C SER A 305 6.86 13.34 58.72
N ASN A 306 5.58 13.36 59.12
CA ASN A 306 4.98 14.39 59.94
C ASN A 306 4.79 13.85 61.37
N THR A 307 5.80 14.01 62.23
CA THR A 307 5.82 13.48 63.60
C THR A 307 4.65 13.95 64.48
N ALA A 308 4.04 15.10 64.19
CA ALA A 308 2.82 15.59 64.85
C ALA A 308 1.51 15.03 64.23
N GLY A 309 1.54 14.65 62.94
CA GLY A 309 0.42 14.11 62.18
C GLY A 309 0.29 12.58 62.26
N ALA A 310 1.38 11.84 62.50
CA ALA A 310 1.35 10.39 62.67
C ALA A 310 0.52 9.96 63.89
N MET A 311 0.65 10.68 65.01
CA MET A 311 -0.05 10.36 66.25
C MET A 311 -1.52 10.80 66.19
N MET A 312 -1.82 11.95 65.59
CA MET A 312 -3.18 12.42 65.33
C MET A 312 -3.89 11.64 64.21
N GLY A 313 -3.16 11.15 63.21
CA GLY A 313 -3.67 10.32 62.13
C GLY A 313 -3.96 8.90 62.59
N PHE A 314 -3.10 8.31 63.42
CA PHE A 314 -3.35 7.01 64.04
C PHE A 314 -4.46 7.09 65.10
N ALA A 315 -4.49 8.13 65.94
CA ALA A 315 -5.57 8.37 66.88
C ALA A 315 -6.90 8.71 66.19
N GLY A 316 -6.85 9.50 65.11
CA GLY A 316 -8.00 9.88 64.30
C GLY A 316 -8.56 8.72 63.48
N MET A 317 -7.74 7.80 62.98
CA MET A 317 -8.18 6.59 62.28
C MET A 317 -8.76 5.54 63.26
N ASN A 318 -8.20 5.43 64.47
CA ASN A 318 -8.75 4.57 65.53
C ASN A 318 -10.05 5.14 66.12
N MET A 319 -10.16 6.47 66.22
CA MET A 319 -11.39 7.16 66.67
C MET A 319 -12.46 7.21 65.57
N ALA A 320 -12.12 7.40 64.29
CA ALA A 320 -13.06 7.34 63.17
C ALA A 320 -13.61 5.92 62.95
N SER A 321 -12.81 4.87 63.25
CA SER A 321 -13.27 3.48 63.29
C SER A 321 -14.27 3.21 64.42
N GLN A 322 -14.31 4.06 65.46
CA GLN A 322 -15.22 3.94 66.60
C GLN A 322 -16.44 4.86 66.49
N MET A 323 -16.36 5.92 65.67
CA MET A 323 -17.38 6.98 65.55
C MET A 323 -18.20 6.94 64.24
N GLY A 324 -18.24 5.80 63.54
CA GLY A 324 -19.16 5.59 62.42
C GLY A 324 -18.68 6.09 61.06
N GLY A 325 -17.37 6.30 60.87
CA GLY A 325 -16.79 6.56 59.55
C GLY A 325 -16.70 5.28 58.72
N MET A 326 -17.31 5.29 57.53
CA MET A 326 -17.34 4.16 56.59
C MET A 326 -15.93 3.63 56.35
N ASN A 327 -15.66 2.43 56.85
CA ASN A 327 -14.32 1.89 57.00
C ASN A 327 -13.85 1.33 55.65
N ALA A 328 -12.57 1.53 55.27
CA ALA A 328 -12.00 0.87 54.09
C ALA A 328 -12.14 -0.67 54.16
N ASN A 329 -12.18 -1.21 55.39
CA ASN A 329 -12.44 -2.62 55.65
C ASN A 329 -13.92 -3.02 55.37
N GLN A 330 -14.88 -2.09 55.49
CA GLN A 330 -16.27 -2.30 55.07
C GLN A 330 -16.43 -2.21 53.55
N LEU A 331 -15.68 -1.33 52.86
CA LEU A 331 -15.66 -1.30 51.40
C LEU A 331 -15.04 -2.59 50.83
N PHE A 332 -13.97 -3.11 51.46
CA PHE A 332 -13.35 -4.37 51.08
C PHE A 332 -14.24 -5.59 51.41
N GLN A 333 -14.99 -5.56 52.51
CA GLN A 333 -16.04 -6.57 52.80
C GLN A 333 -17.22 -6.49 51.82
N MET A 334 -17.60 -5.29 51.36
CA MET A 334 -18.66 -5.12 50.36
C MET A 334 -18.22 -5.63 48.98
N ALA A 335 -16.96 -5.38 48.59
CA ALA A 335 -16.35 -5.95 47.39
C ALA A 335 -16.17 -7.49 47.49
N GLN A 336 -15.88 -8.02 48.68
CA GLN A 336 -15.80 -9.45 48.93
C GLN A 336 -17.20 -10.12 48.93
N ASN A 337 -18.25 -9.40 49.38
CA ASN A 337 -19.64 -9.85 49.28
C ASN A 337 -20.15 -9.82 47.83
N GLU A 338 -19.70 -8.88 46.99
CA GLU A 338 -20.01 -8.89 45.55
C GLU A 338 -19.35 -10.08 44.82
N GLN A 339 -18.13 -10.47 45.21
CA GLN A 339 -17.49 -11.69 44.68
C GLN A 339 -18.14 -12.99 45.17
N MET A 340 -18.68 -13.03 46.40
CA MET A 340 -19.43 -14.21 46.88
C MET A 340 -20.85 -14.30 46.29
N GLN A 341 -21.51 -13.17 46.00
CA GLN A 341 -22.81 -13.18 45.34
C GLN A 341 -22.72 -13.67 43.89
N GLN A 342 -21.58 -13.46 43.23
CA GLN A 342 -21.29 -14.02 41.90
C GLN A 342 -20.96 -15.53 41.92
N GLN A 343 -20.48 -16.07 43.04
CA GLN A 343 -20.27 -17.52 43.21
C GLN A 343 -21.55 -18.27 43.62
N GLN A 344 -22.47 -17.62 44.35
CA GLN A 344 -23.73 -18.25 44.74
C GLN A 344 -24.74 -18.34 43.58
N TYR A 345 -24.70 -17.40 42.62
CA TYR A 345 -25.49 -17.49 41.39
C TYR A 345 -25.04 -18.65 40.47
N ASN A 346 -23.78 -19.10 40.60
CA ASN A 346 -23.22 -20.20 39.82
C ASN A 346 -23.49 -21.59 40.44
N GLN A 347 -23.87 -21.67 41.71
CA GLN A 347 -24.16 -22.94 42.39
C GLN A 347 -25.64 -23.35 42.30
N GLN A 348 -26.57 -22.39 42.18
CA GLN A 348 -27.99 -22.69 42.01
C GLN A 348 -28.33 -23.19 40.58
N ASN A 349 -27.51 -22.86 39.59
CA ASN A 349 -27.68 -23.35 38.22
C ASN A 349 -27.13 -24.78 38.00
N ASN A 350 -26.39 -25.33 38.99
CA ASN A 350 -25.83 -26.68 38.90
C ASN A 350 -26.79 -27.77 39.42
N MET A 351 -27.76 -27.43 40.28
CA MET A 351 -28.70 -28.44 40.82
C MET A 351 -29.92 -28.72 39.94
N GLN A 352 -30.20 -27.87 38.93
CA GLN A 352 -31.28 -28.13 37.95
C GLN A 352 -30.79 -28.94 36.73
N GLN A 353 -29.48 -29.19 36.60
CA GLN A 353 -28.90 -29.98 35.51
C GLN A 353 -28.77 -31.49 35.81
N GLN A 354 -29.03 -31.96 37.04
CA GLN A 354 -28.88 -33.38 37.37
C GLN A 354 -30.17 -34.22 37.22
N TYR A 355 -31.35 -33.62 37.02
CA TYR A 355 -32.59 -34.36 36.81
C TYR A 355 -33.01 -34.53 35.33
N ASN A 356 -32.18 -34.09 34.38
CA ASN A 356 -32.44 -34.23 32.94
C ASN A 356 -31.32 -34.97 32.18
N GLY A 357 -30.65 -35.90 32.88
CA GLY A 357 -29.47 -36.63 32.41
C GLY A 357 -29.72 -37.98 31.74
N GLN A 358 -30.94 -38.31 31.30
CA GLN A 358 -31.21 -39.61 30.66
C GLN A 358 -32.10 -39.56 29.40
N ASN A 359 -32.15 -38.42 28.69
CA ASN A 359 -32.81 -38.37 27.37
C ASN A 359 -32.37 -37.15 26.53
N ASN A 360 -31.09 -37.05 26.15
CA ASN A 360 -30.67 -36.40 24.89
C ASN A 360 -29.15 -36.48 24.70
N MET A 361 -28.67 -37.39 23.86
CA MET A 361 -27.36 -37.27 23.20
C MET A 361 -27.53 -36.87 21.73
N GLN A 362 -28.55 -36.07 21.39
CA GLN A 362 -28.90 -35.90 19.99
C GLN A 362 -29.69 -34.62 19.70
N GLN A 363 -29.15 -33.43 20.02
CA GLN A 363 -29.51 -32.18 19.33
C GLN A 363 -28.69 -30.97 19.79
N MET A 364 -27.70 -30.58 19.01
CA MET A 364 -27.35 -29.17 18.79
C MET A 364 -26.68 -29.02 17.42
N ASN A 365 -27.50 -28.86 16.37
CA ASN A 365 -27.17 -27.97 15.26
C ASN A 365 -28.48 -27.60 14.55
N GLN A 366 -29.15 -26.56 15.05
CA GLN A 366 -30.20 -25.87 14.31
C GLN A 366 -30.06 -24.37 14.55
N GLN A 367 -29.35 -23.73 13.62
CA GLN A 367 -29.75 -22.45 13.07
C GLN A 367 -29.34 -22.42 11.60
N ALA A 368 -30.13 -23.12 10.77
CA ALA A 368 -30.29 -22.82 9.35
C ALA A 368 -31.48 -23.62 8.82
N GLY A 369 -32.17 -23.03 7.83
CA GLY A 369 -33.47 -23.44 7.33
C GLY A 369 -33.64 -24.93 7.01
N ASN A 370 -34.79 -25.42 7.43
CA ASN A 370 -35.55 -26.55 6.91
C ASN A 370 -35.34 -26.78 5.40
N THR A 371 -34.54 -27.79 5.03
CA THR A 371 -34.71 -28.56 3.79
C THR A 371 -34.11 -29.95 4.01
N GLN A 372 -34.96 -30.95 4.22
CA GLN A 372 -34.55 -32.35 4.17
C GLN A 372 -33.96 -32.62 2.77
N ASN A 373 -32.66 -32.90 2.71
CA ASN A 373 -31.94 -33.22 1.47
C ASN A 373 -32.31 -34.64 1.00
N THR A 374 -33.58 -34.81 0.62
CA THR A 374 -34.07 -35.95 -0.14
C THR A 374 -33.59 -35.82 -1.57
N TRP A 375 -33.14 -36.92 -2.17
CA TRP A 375 -32.70 -36.93 -3.56
C TRP A 375 -33.55 -37.89 -4.38
N THR A 376 -33.75 -37.53 -5.65
CA THR A 376 -34.48 -38.33 -6.62
C THR A 376 -33.49 -39.04 -7.53
N CYS A 377 -33.63 -40.35 -7.71
CA CYS A 377 -32.76 -41.10 -8.60
C CYS A 377 -33.05 -40.79 -10.08
N SER A 378 -32.15 -41.24 -10.97
CA SER A 378 -32.29 -40.97 -12.41
C SER A 378 -33.56 -41.59 -13.02
N HIS A 379 -34.12 -42.60 -12.35
CA HIS A 379 -35.37 -43.27 -12.67
C HIS A 379 -36.63 -42.60 -12.08
N GLY A 380 -36.48 -41.48 -11.37
CA GLY A 380 -37.62 -40.67 -10.89
C GLY A 380 -38.17 -41.01 -9.50
N HIS A 381 -37.56 -41.95 -8.78
CA HIS A 381 -37.97 -42.29 -7.40
C HIS A 381 -37.39 -41.27 -6.41
N GLY A 382 -38.26 -40.46 -5.80
CA GLY A 382 -37.90 -39.39 -4.86
C GLY A 382 -37.91 -39.83 -3.39
N GLY A 383 -37.52 -38.93 -2.49
CA GLY A 383 -37.57 -39.20 -1.04
C GLY A 383 -36.40 -40.01 -0.49
N ASN A 384 -35.37 -40.30 -1.28
CA ASN A 384 -34.23 -41.09 -0.82
C ASN A 384 -33.36 -40.27 0.14
N THR A 385 -33.05 -40.86 1.31
CA THR A 385 -32.19 -40.24 2.34
C THR A 385 -30.88 -41.00 2.54
N GLY A 386 -30.76 -42.22 2.01
CA GLY A 386 -29.56 -43.07 2.07
C GLY A 386 -28.57 -42.86 0.92
N LYS A 387 -27.46 -43.60 0.96
CA LYS A 387 -26.41 -43.62 -0.09
C LYS A 387 -26.87 -44.29 -1.40
N PHE A 388 -27.95 -45.06 -1.35
CA PHE A 388 -28.56 -45.74 -2.49
C PHE A 388 -30.08 -45.49 -2.49
N CYS A 389 -30.70 -45.53 -3.66
CA CYS A 389 -32.15 -45.46 -3.80
C CYS A 389 -32.78 -46.73 -3.20
N SER A 390 -33.82 -46.56 -2.39
CA SER A 390 -34.50 -47.68 -1.71
C SER A 390 -35.32 -48.58 -2.65
N GLU A 391 -35.66 -48.11 -3.84
CA GLU A 391 -36.48 -48.88 -4.80
C GLU A 391 -35.66 -49.49 -5.94
N CYS A 392 -34.70 -48.75 -6.51
CA CYS A 392 -33.90 -49.25 -7.64
C CYS A 392 -32.45 -49.60 -7.30
N GLY A 393 -31.96 -49.29 -6.08
CA GLY A 393 -30.59 -49.60 -5.64
C GLY A 393 -29.49 -48.72 -6.24
N GLU A 394 -29.83 -47.72 -7.04
CA GLU A 394 -28.86 -46.81 -7.67
C GLU A 394 -28.16 -45.92 -6.63
N ALA A 395 -26.85 -45.67 -6.79
CA ALA A 395 -26.07 -44.86 -5.86
C ALA A 395 -26.41 -43.36 -5.98
N LYS A 396 -26.39 -42.65 -4.85
CA LYS A 396 -26.60 -41.21 -4.80
C LYS A 396 -25.56 -40.50 -5.69
N PRO A 397 -25.97 -39.63 -6.64
CA PRO A 397 -25.03 -38.90 -7.46
C PRO A 397 -24.13 -38.04 -6.57
N VAL A 398 -22.81 -38.22 -6.71
CA VAL A 398 -21.80 -37.51 -5.93
C VAL A 398 -21.81 -36.05 -6.39
N GLY A 399 -22.26 -35.15 -5.54
CA GLY A 399 -22.22 -33.71 -5.81
C GLY A 399 -20.78 -33.20 -5.75
N ALA A 400 -20.47 -32.21 -6.59
CA ALA A 400 -19.16 -31.62 -6.70
C ALA A 400 -18.61 -31.10 -5.37
N VAL A 401 -17.55 -31.75 -4.87
CA VAL A 401 -16.82 -31.31 -3.68
C VAL A 401 -15.75 -30.31 -4.12
N SER A 402 -15.83 -29.08 -3.62
CA SER A 402 -14.86 -28.01 -3.86
C SER A 402 -14.11 -27.67 -2.57
N CYS A 403 -12.86 -27.22 -2.71
CA CYS A 403 -11.99 -26.87 -1.58
C CYS A 403 -12.56 -25.66 -0.83
N ALA A 404 -12.77 -25.79 0.49
CA ALA A 404 -13.36 -24.75 1.33
C ALA A 404 -12.52 -23.45 1.42
N SER A 405 -11.22 -23.51 1.10
CA SER A 405 -10.31 -22.36 1.21
C SER A 405 -10.15 -21.55 -0.07
N CYS A 406 -10.30 -22.16 -1.25
CA CYS A 406 -10.05 -21.47 -2.53
C CYS A 406 -11.07 -21.80 -3.64
N GLY A 407 -12.05 -22.65 -3.37
CA GLY A 407 -13.10 -23.03 -4.33
C GLY A 407 -12.66 -23.99 -5.44
N TYR A 408 -11.42 -24.48 -5.41
CA TYR A 408 -10.93 -25.44 -6.42
C TYR A 408 -11.78 -26.72 -6.40
N THR A 409 -12.25 -27.14 -7.57
CA THR A 409 -13.06 -28.36 -7.74
C THR A 409 -12.22 -29.40 -8.51
N PRO A 410 -11.92 -30.57 -7.93
CA PRO A 410 -11.13 -31.59 -8.61
C PRO A 410 -11.91 -32.16 -9.79
N ALA A 411 -11.21 -32.40 -10.90
CA ALA A 411 -11.81 -33.03 -12.08
C ALA A 411 -12.28 -34.47 -11.81
N ASP A 412 -11.63 -35.16 -10.87
CA ASP A 412 -12.04 -36.47 -10.36
C ASP A 412 -12.59 -36.34 -8.94
N GLN A 413 -13.91 -36.55 -8.80
CA GLN A 413 -14.61 -36.49 -7.53
C GLN A 413 -14.64 -37.82 -6.78
N SER A 414 -14.18 -38.90 -7.42
CA SER A 414 -14.09 -40.22 -6.80
C SER A 414 -12.83 -40.38 -5.94
N HIS A 415 -11.79 -39.57 -6.20
CA HIS A 415 -10.53 -39.56 -5.46
C HIS A 415 -10.11 -38.14 -5.12
N LEU A 416 -10.60 -37.62 -4.00
CA LEU A 416 -10.22 -36.30 -3.51
C LEU A 416 -8.77 -36.33 -2.99
N PRO A 417 -7.89 -35.41 -3.44
CA PRO A 417 -6.52 -35.31 -2.92
C PRO A 417 -6.55 -34.85 -1.46
N LYS A 418 -5.65 -35.37 -0.60
CA LYS A 418 -5.58 -34.98 0.82
C LYS A 418 -5.27 -33.49 1.03
N PHE A 419 -4.60 -32.86 0.06
CA PHE A 419 -4.26 -31.44 0.06
C PHE A 419 -4.64 -30.82 -1.28
N CYS A 420 -5.17 -29.59 -1.24
CA CYS A 420 -5.58 -28.86 -2.43
C CYS A 420 -4.36 -28.49 -3.30
N PRO A 421 -4.37 -28.80 -4.61
CA PRO A 421 -3.26 -28.48 -5.52
C PRO A 421 -3.00 -26.98 -5.69
N GLU A 422 -4.04 -26.16 -5.54
CA GLU A 422 -3.98 -24.70 -5.74
C GLU A 422 -3.47 -23.94 -4.50
N CYS A 423 -3.90 -24.35 -3.29
CA CYS A 423 -3.62 -23.60 -2.06
C CYS A 423 -2.86 -24.37 -0.97
N GLY A 424 -2.57 -25.66 -1.17
CA GLY A 424 -1.81 -26.50 -0.25
C GLY A 424 -2.52 -26.85 1.06
N LYS A 425 -3.76 -26.38 1.29
CA LYS A 425 -4.55 -26.68 2.48
C LYS A 425 -5.28 -28.02 2.36
N PRO A 426 -5.57 -28.72 3.48
CA PRO A 426 -6.34 -29.97 3.45
C PRO A 426 -7.74 -29.76 2.85
N PHE A 427 -8.19 -30.76 2.07
CA PHE A 427 -9.39 -30.66 1.23
C PHE A 427 -10.70 -30.70 2.00
#